data_AF-A0A1M7NH83-F1
#
_entry.id   AF-A0A1M7NH83-F1
#
_cell.length_a   1.000
_cell.length_b   1.000
_cell.length_c   1.000
_cell.angle_alpha   90.00
_cell.angle_beta   90.00
_cell.angle_gamma   90.00
#
_symmetry.space_group_name_H-M   'P 1'
#
loop_
_entity.id
_entity.type
_entity.pdbx_description
1 polymer ?
#
loop_
_entity_poly.entity_id
_entity_poly.type
_entity_poly.pdbx_seq_one_letter_code
_entity_poly.pdbx_strand_id
1 'polypeptide(L)'
;MTAPGITANEARRIAARWVAESSPDLSPQLYEFDAGFVVWGAGADPQLGAGRGVIDRETGELSVWPALPVEVVAQRYRAARTSLPRPRAAGDQLTQVRRDLDRVGTPATITYLLIDGPPVTARSVKGDSAPQHHPLVEDALQRLPVEFRERGYQRCSEVVALSVALLAEDARRAGAGVAPTTLDEARKRVFRGAELVTYRVREPADPQDAVLGAPCLSCLAMLAYFGFDVAPPEDFWAETDPDA
;
A
#
# COMPACT_ATOMS: atom_id res chain seq x y z
N MET A 1 20.83 8.21 11.30
CA MET A 1 20.87 9.07 10.10
C MET A 1 19.73 8.65 9.20
N THR A 2 18.67 9.45 9.11
CA THR A 2 17.55 9.18 8.19
C THR A 2 18.09 9.13 6.77
N ALA A 3 17.79 8.08 6.01
CA ALA A 3 18.18 8.02 4.61
C ALA A 3 17.64 9.27 3.89
N PRO A 4 18.41 9.90 2.98
CA PRO A 4 17.91 11.03 2.23
C PRO A 4 16.65 10.60 1.47
N GLY A 5 15.68 11.51 1.35
CA GLY A 5 14.48 11.31 0.55
C GLY A 5 14.78 11.02 -0.92
N ILE A 6 13.73 10.83 -1.71
CA ILE A 6 13.82 10.64 -3.16
C ILE A 6 14.60 11.79 -3.81
N THR A 7 15.64 11.42 -4.54
CA THR A 7 16.45 12.33 -5.34
C THR A 7 15.77 12.66 -6.67
N ALA A 8 16.15 13.78 -7.31
CA ALA A 8 15.62 14.12 -8.63
C ALA A 8 15.90 13.04 -9.70
N ASN A 9 17.01 12.28 -9.57
CA ASN A 9 17.31 11.17 -10.46
C ASN A 9 16.36 9.98 -10.23
N GLU A 10 16.13 9.60 -8.98
CA GLU A 10 15.15 8.57 -8.63
C GLU A 10 13.75 8.98 -9.08
N ALA A 11 13.35 10.23 -8.86
CA ALA A 11 12.06 10.77 -9.31
C ALA A 11 11.89 10.65 -10.83
N ARG A 12 12.92 10.97 -11.63
CA ARG A 12 12.89 10.76 -13.09
C ARG A 12 12.68 9.30 -13.47
N ARG A 13 13.34 8.36 -12.78
CA ARG A 13 13.18 6.92 -13.04
C ARG A 13 11.79 6.41 -12.69
N ILE A 14 11.23 6.87 -11.56
CA ILE A 14 9.86 6.57 -11.15
C ILE A 14 8.88 7.12 -12.20
N ALA A 15 9.05 8.38 -12.61
CA ALA A 15 8.23 9.02 -13.63
C ALA A 15 8.26 8.26 -14.96
N ALA A 16 9.47 7.88 -15.42
CA ALA A 16 9.65 7.14 -16.67
C ALA A 16 8.89 5.82 -16.67
N ARG A 17 8.95 5.07 -15.57
CA ARG A 17 8.20 3.81 -15.45
C ARG A 17 6.70 4.04 -15.44
N TRP A 18 6.20 4.95 -14.61
CA TRP A 18 4.77 5.24 -14.50
C TRP A 18 4.17 5.72 -15.82
N VAL A 19 4.90 6.57 -16.55
CA VAL A 19 4.48 7.05 -17.87
C VAL A 19 4.50 5.91 -18.89
N ALA A 20 5.55 5.09 -18.92
CA ALA A 20 5.63 3.95 -19.84
C ALA A 20 4.55 2.89 -19.61
N GLU A 21 4.14 2.66 -18.35
CA GLU A 21 3.00 1.81 -18.00
C GLU A 21 1.66 2.35 -18.52
N SER A 22 1.54 3.68 -18.66
CA SER A 22 0.33 4.33 -19.18
C SER A 22 0.31 4.38 -20.70
N SER A 23 1.43 4.77 -21.32
CA SER A 23 1.62 4.80 -22.77
C SER A 23 3.12 4.90 -23.10
N PRO A 24 3.64 4.03 -23.99
CA PRO A 24 5.07 4.01 -24.34
C PRO A 24 5.51 5.24 -25.15
N ASP A 25 4.58 5.93 -25.81
CA ASP A 25 4.88 7.06 -26.71
C ASP A 25 5.03 8.40 -25.96
N LEU A 26 4.78 8.41 -24.65
CA LEU A 26 4.87 9.58 -23.82
C LEU A 26 6.27 9.75 -23.23
N SER A 27 6.79 10.97 -23.33
CA SER A 27 8.03 11.35 -22.66
C SER A 27 7.74 11.83 -21.23
N PRO A 28 8.40 11.28 -20.20
CA PRO A 28 8.19 11.69 -18.82
C PRO A 28 8.72 13.11 -18.59
N GLN A 29 7.91 13.92 -17.95
CA GLN A 29 8.24 15.28 -17.52
C GLN A 29 8.20 15.37 -15.99
N LEU A 30 8.97 16.30 -15.44
CA LEU A 30 9.20 16.44 -14.00
C LEU A 30 9.21 17.92 -13.62
N TYR A 31 8.50 18.27 -12.55
CA TYR A 31 8.56 19.56 -11.88
C TYR A 31 8.86 19.33 -10.39
N GLU A 32 9.96 19.89 -9.89
CA GLU A 32 10.38 19.74 -8.49
C GLU A 32 9.81 20.86 -7.60
N PHE A 33 9.36 20.49 -6.40
CA PHE A 33 8.96 21.42 -5.35
C PHE A 33 9.41 20.92 -3.97
N ASP A 34 9.27 21.72 -2.92
CA ASP A 34 9.73 21.45 -1.55
C ASP A 34 9.23 20.12 -0.92
N ALA A 35 8.02 19.66 -1.23
CA ALA A 35 7.48 18.42 -0.67
C ALA A 35 7.55 17.20 -1.59
N GLY A 36 7.89 17.37 -2.88
CA GLY A 36 8.04 16.25 -3.80
C GLY A 36 8.34 16.65 -5.24
N PHE A 37 7.80 15.86 -6.15
CA PHE A 37 7.91 16.07 -7.59
C PHE A 37 6.55 15.85 -8.27
N VAL A 38 6.12 16.77 -9.12
CA VAL A 38 4.98 16.58 -10.02
C VAL A 38 5.49 15.97 -11.31
N VAL A 39 4.86 14.88 -11.76
CA VAL A 39 5.24 14.12 -12.96
C VAL A 39 4.08 13.96 -13.92
N TRP A 40 4.36 13.89 -15.22
CA TRP A 40 3.36 13.63 -16.24
C TRP A 40 3.99 13.08 -17.52
N GLY A 41 3.21 12.44 -18.37
CA GLY A 41 3.60 12.12 -19.74
C GLY A 41 3.31 13.28 -20.68
N ALA A 42 4.26 13.66 -21.53
CA ALA A 42 4.07 14.60 -22.62
C ALA A 42 4.29 13.91 -23.97
N GLY A 43 3.38 14.12 -24.91
CA GLY A 43 3.45 13.59 -26.28
C GLY A 43 3.12 14.67 -27.30
N ALA A 44 3.08 14.28 -28.58
CA ALA A 44 2.75 15.20 -29.67
C ALA A 44 1.30 15.72 -29.58
N ASP A 45 0.37 14.87 -29.16
CA ASP A 45 -1.04 15.21 -29.01
C ASP A 45 -1.44 15.44 -27.54
N PRO A 46 -2.31 16.43 -27.24
CA PRO A 46 -2.84 16.62 -25.90
C PRO A 46 -3.67 15.40 -25.47
N GLN A 47 -3.18 14.67 -24.46
CA GLN A 47 -3.92 13.55 -23.90
C GLN A 47 -4.98 14.02 -22.92
N LEU A 48 -6.22 14.11 -23.39
CA LEU A 48 -7.39 14.34 -22.54
C LEU A 48 -7.50 13.20 -21.51
N GLY A 49 -7.48 13.54 -20.22
CA GLY A 49 -7.54 12.56 -19.13
C GLY A 49 -6.19 12.08 -18.59
N ALA A 50 -5.05 12.50 -19.18
CA ALA A 50 -3.73 12.21 -18.61
C ALA A 50 -3.56 12.96 -17.27
N GLY A 51 -3.67 12.23 -16.16
CA GLY A 51 -3.49 12.75 -14.82
C GLY A 51 -2.07 13.26 -14.55
N ARG A 52 -1.89 13.96 -13.44
CA ARG A 52 -0.59 14.30 -12.87
C ARG A 52 -0.23 13.28 -11.80
N GLY A 53 1.00 12.80 -11.78
CA GLY A 53 1.53 12.07 -10.65
C GLY A 53 2.20 13.04 -9.68
N VAL A 54 2.14 12.77 -8.38
CA VAL A 54 2.98 13.44 -7.38
C VAL A 54 3.77 12.38 -6.64
N ILE A 55 5.11 12.44 -6.77
CA ILE A 55 6.06 11.62 -6.03
C ILE A 55 6.43 12.36 -4.76
N ASP A 56 6.15 11.76 -3.61
CA ASP A 56 6.55 12.28 -2.33
C ASP A 56 8.06 12.21 -2.12
N ARG A 57 8.68 13.29 -1.64
CA ARG A 57 10.13 13.28 -1.38
C ARG A 57 10.52 12.38 -0.21
N GLU A 58 9.72 12.34 0.85
CA GLU A 58 10.09 11.61 2.08
C GLU A 58 9.68 10.14 2.03
N THR A 59 8.61 9.79 1.33
CA THR A 59 8.11 8.40 1.30
C THR A 59 8.34 7.71 -0.04
N GLY A 60 8.53 8.47 -1.12
CA GLY A 60 8.55 7.94 -2.48
C GLY A 60 7.17 7.48 -2.98
N GLU A 61 6.10 7.75 -2.23
CA GLU A 61 4.74 7.46 -2.64
C GLU A 61 4.37 8.23 -3.91
N LEU A 62 3.79 7.53 -4.89
CA LEU A 62 3.24 8.13 -6.09
C LEU A 62 1.71 8.21 -5.96
N SER A 63 1.17 9.42 -5.98
CA SER A 63 -0.28 9.70 -5.95
C SER A 63 -0.75 10.29 -7.28
N VAL A 64 -1.96 9.96 -7.71
CA VAL A 64 -2.53 10.46 -8.98
C VAL A 64 -3.49 11.62 -8.70
N TRP A 65 -3.34 12.69 -9.47
CA TRP A 65 -4.06 13.96 -9.36
C TRP A 65 -4.68 14.34 -10.71
N PRO A 66 -5.74 15.16 -10.72
CA PRO A 66 -6.32 15.65 -11.97
C PRO A 66 -5.30 16.43 -12.81
N ALA A 67 -5.57 16.56 -14.12
CA ALA A 67 -4.73 17.23 -15.11
C ALA A 67 -4.69 18.77 -14.95
N LEU A 68 -4.37 19.25 -13.75
CA LEU A 68 -4.26 20.68 -13.41
C LEU A 68 -2.85 21.21 -13.75
N PRO A 69 -2.66 22.54 -13.79
CA PRO A 69 -1.33 23.15 -13.82
C PRO A 69 -0.46 22.64 -12.67
N VAL A 70 0.85 22.46 -12.94
CA VAL A 70 1.75 21.77 -12.00
C VAL A 70 1.88 22.52 -10.68
N GLU A 71 1.83 23.85 -10.71
CA GLU A 71 1.87 24.71 -9.53
C GLU A 71 0.61 24.54 -8.66
N VAL A 72 -0.55 24.36 -9.30
CA VAL A 72 -1.82 24.12 -8.61
C VAL A 72 -1.80 22.74 -7.95
N VAL A 73 -1.28 21.72 -8.63
CA VAL A 73 -1.11 20.38 -8.04
C VAL A 73 -0.15 20.45 -6.85
N ALA A 74 1.01 21.09 -7.00
CA ALA A 74 1.97 21.24 -5.90
C ALA A 74 1.36 21.97 -4.69
N GLN A 75 0.60 23.05 -4.91
CA GLN A 75 -0.09 23.76 -3.85
C GLN A 75 -1.13 22.89 -3.14
N ARG A 76 -1.99 22.19 -3.90
CA ARG A 76 -3.01 21.30 -3.32
C ARG A 76 -2.38 20.13 -2.57
N TYR A 77 -1.28 19.60 -3.09
CA TYR A 77 -0.53 18.53 -2.43
C TYR A 77 0.05 18.98 -1.09
N ARG A 78 0.64 20.19 -1.01
CA ARG A 78 1.11 20.75 0.26
C ARG A 78 -0.03 20.86 1.27
N ALA A 79 -1.16 21.43 0.87
CA ALA A 79 -2.32 21.57 1.73
C ALA A 79 -2.81 20.21 2.24
N ALA A 80 -2.94 19.23 1.35
CA ALA A 80 -3.33 17.86 1.69
C ALA A 80 -2.33 17.19 2.64
N ARG A 81 -1.02 17.37 2.41
CA ARG A 81 0.06 16.85 3.25
C ARG A 81 0.04 17.43 4.66
N THR A 82 -0.34 18.70 4.81
CA THR A 82 -0.48 19.33 6.14
C THR A 82 -1.77 18.92 6.85
N SER A 83 -2.85 18.68 6.10
CA SER A 83 -4.16 18.33 6.68
C SER A 83 -4.32 16.85 7.02
N LEU A 84 -3.55 15.97 6.38
CA LEU A 84 -3.59 14.54 6.63
C LEU A 84 -2.37 14.16 7.46
N PRO A 85 -2.56 13.80 8.74
CA PRO A 85 -1.48 13.25 9.52
C PRO A 85 -1.07 11.95 8.81
N ARG A 86 0.21 11.90 8.39
CA ARG A 86 0.67 10.79 7.58
C ARG A 86 0.94 9.59 8.46
N PRO A 87 0.36 8.43 8.15
CA PRO A 87 0.87 7.20 8.71
C PRO A 87 2.36 7.13 8.38
N ARG A 88 3.21 6.78 9.36
CA ARG A 88 4.49 6.18 9.00
C ARG A 88 4.14 5.03 8.05
N ALA A 89 4.77 4.96 6.89
CA ALA A 89 4.44 3.88 5.99
C ALA A 89 4.66 2.55 6.71
N ALA A 90 3.68 1.66 6.64
CA ALA A 90 3.91 0.30 7.12
C ALA A 90 4.95 -0.34 6.20
N GLY A 91 6.11 -0.71 6.75
CA GLY A 91 7.29 -1.06 5.96
C GLY A 91 8.18 0.15 5.61
N ASP A 92 9.44 -0.13 5.27
CA ASP A 92 10.37 0.90 4.79
C ASP A 92 10.05 1.25 3.32
N GLN A 93 9.04 2.10 3.11
CA GLN A 93 8.50 2.44 1.79
C GLN A 93 9.55 3.04 0.86
N LEU A 94 10.45 3.89 1.37
CA LEU A 94 11.56 4.42 0.56
C LEU A 94 12.47 3.30 0.05
N THR A 95 12.83 2.36 0.93
CA THR A 95 13.64 1.19 0.52
C THR A 95 12.89 0.31 -0.47
N GLN A 96 11.58 0.13 -0.29
CA GLN A 96 10.76 -0.61 -1.24
C GLN A 96 10.71 0.07 -2.62
N VAL A 97 10.47 1.38 -2.69
CA VAL A 97 10.45 2.15 -3.94
C VAL A 97 11.80 2.09 -4.65
N ARG A 98 12.89 2.27 -3.91
CA ARG A 98 14.26 2.13 -4.46
C ARG A 98 14.53 0.73 -4.98
N ARG A 99 14.11 -0.30 -4.25
CA ARG A 99 14.23 -1.68 -4.69
C ARG A 99 13.47 -1.90 -5.99
N ASP A 100 12.23 -1.42 -6.06
CA ASP A 100 11.38 -1.61 -7.24
C ASP A 100 11.98 -0.88 -8.44
N LEU A 101 12.69 0.24 -8.28
CA LEU A 101 13.40 0.91 -9.39
C LEU A 101 14.42 -0.01 -10.09
N ASP A 102 15.06 -0.91 -9.35
CA ASP A 102 16.14 -1.76 -9.86
C ASP A 102 15.72 -3.24 -10.05
N ARG A 103 14.56 -3.63 -9.53
CA ARG A 103 14.12 -5.04 -9.49
C ARG A 103 12.66 -5.18 -9.91
N VAL A 104 12.35 -6.35 -10.45
CA VAL A 104 10.98 -6.72 -10.80
C VAL A 104 10.12 -6.78 -9.53
N GLY A 105 9.03 -6.03 -9.54
CA GLY A 105 8.07 -5.90 -8.44
C GLY A 105 7.26 -7.17 -8.17
N THR A 106 7.32 -8.16 -9.07
CA THR A 106 6.64 -9.46 -9.00
C THR A 106 7.64 -10.60 -8.67
N PRO A 107 7.17 -11.76 -8.19
CA PRO A 107 5.82 -12.00 -7.66
C PRO A 107 5.56 -11.15 -6.39
N ALA A 108 4.32 -10.76 -6.18
CA ALA A 108 3.85 -10.04 -5.00
C ALA A 108 2.37 -10.37 -4.71
N THR A 109 1.85 -9.82 -3.63
CA THR A 109 0.41 -9.75 -3.36
C THR A 109 0.01 -8.30 -3.10
N ILE A 110 -1.24 -7.98 -3.42
CA ILE A 110 -1.87 -6.71 -3.11
C ILE A 110 -3.18 -6.97 -2.36
N THR A 111 -3.37 -6.31 -1.23
CA THR A 111 -4.57 -6.41 -0.41
C THR A 111 -5.33 -5.09 -0.50
N TYR A 112 -6.62 -5.19 -0.79
CA TYR A 112 -7.58 -4.13 -0.61
C TYR A 112 -8.35 -4.40 0.68
N LEU A 113 -8.26 -3.48 1.63
CA LEU A 113 -8.96 -3.52 2.90
C LEU A 113 -10.06 -2.45 2.86
N LEU A 114 -11.29 -2.92 2.84
CA LEU A 114 -12.52 -2.13 2.83
C LEU A 114 -12.92 -1.85 4.28
N ILE A 115 -12.95 -0.57 4.64
CA ILE A 115 -13.29 -0.07 5.98
C ILE A 115 -14.26 1.10 5.85
N ASP A 116 -14.87 1.51 6.95
CA ASP A 116 -15.67 2.74 7.02
C ASP A 116 -14.79 3.97 6.77
N GLY A 117 -14.71 4.38 5.50
CA GLY A 117 -13.86 5.47 5.03
C GLY A 117 -13.15 5.14 3.70
N PRO A 118 -12.03 5.80 3.40
CA PRO A 118 -11.21 5.46 2.24
C PRO A 118 -10.66 4.03 2.36
N PRO A 119 -10.77 3.19 1.32
CA PRO A 119 -10.20 1.84 1.35
C PRO A 119 -8.68 1.92 1.43
N VAL A 120 -8.08 0.96 2.13
CA VAL A 120 -6.62 0.82 2.23
C VAL A 120 -6.14 -0.15 1.17
N THR A 121 -5.14 0.25 0.40
CA THR A 121 -4.45 -0.64 -0.54
C THR A 121 -3.02 -0.85 -0.06
N ALA A 122 -2.60 -2.10 0.10
CA ALA A 122 -1.26 -2.44 0.58
C ALA A 122 -0.65 -3.56 -0.27
N ARG A 123 0.67 -3.52 -0.47
CA ARG A 123 1.42 -4.58 -1.17
C ARG A 123 2.31 -5.33 -0.20
N SER A 124 2.64 -6.57 -0.54
CA SER A 124 3.63 -7.37 0.19
C SER A 124 4.99 -6.67 0.16
N VAL A 125 5.69 -6.64 1.29
CA VAL A 125 7.00 -5.98 1.42
C VAL A 125 8.11 -6.91 0.95
N LYS A 126 9.04 -6.40 0.15
CA LYS A 126 10.23 -7.11 -0.31
C LYS A 126 11.50 -6.55 0.32
N GLY A 127 12.58 -7.34 0.25
CA GLY A 127 13.90 -6.95 0.74
C GLY A 127 14.21 -7.49 2.14
N ASP A 128 15.42 -7.21 2.60
CA ASP A 128 16.00 -7.86 3.78
C ASP A 128 15.68 -7.10 5.09
N SER A 129 15.37 -5.81 5.00
CA SER A 129 14.96 -4.99 6.15
C SER A 129 13.63 -5.47 6.73
N ALA A 130 13.53 -5.51 8.06
CA ALA A 130 12.26 -5.79 8.74
C ALA A 130 11.23 -4.69 8.44
N PRO A 131 9.98 -5.03 8.10
CA PRO A 131 8.93 -4.03 7.93
C PRO A 131 8.66 -3.30 9.26
N GLN A 132 8.41 -2.00 9.19
CA GLN A 132 7.98 -1.22 10.34
C GLN A 132 6.45 -1.26 10.43
N HIS A 133 5.91 -1.92 11.46
CA HIS A 133 4.46 -2.04 11.64
C HIS A 133 3.91 -1.11 12.71
N HIS A 134 2.60 -0.91 12.69
CA HIS A 134 1.84 -0.27 13.77
C HIS A 134 2.09 -1.03 15.10
N PRO A 135 2.23 -0.34 16.25
CA PRO A 135 2.51 -0.99 17.53
C PRO A 135 1.57 -2.15 17.90
N LEU A 136 0.26 -2.03 17.62
CA LEU A 136 -0.69 -3.14 17.85
C LEU A 136 -0.44 -4.35 16.94
N VAL A 137 -0.01 -4.12 15.70
CA VAL A 137 0.32 -5.20 14.76
C VAL A 137 1.62 -5.86 15.17
N GLU A 138 2.61 -5.07 15.58
CA GLU A 138 3.89 -5.58 16.09
C GLU A 138 3.70 -6.44 17.35
N ASP A 139 2.91 -5.98 18.32
CA ASP A 139 2.57 -6.75 19.53
C ASP A 139 1.83 -8.06 19.18
N ALA A 140 0.91 -8.02 18.23
CA ALA A 140 0.21 -9.21 17.75
C ALA A 140 1.16 -10.21 17.05
N LEU A 141 2.07 -9.73 16.19
CA LEU A 141 3.08 -10.56 15.53
C LEU A 141 4.03 -11.22 16.54
N GLN A 142 4.41 -10.50 17.60
CA GLN A 142 5.27 -11.04 18.66
C GLN A 142 4.56 -12.14 19.47
N ARG A 143 3.24 -12.01 19.68
CA ARG A 143 2.41 -12.98 20.39
C ARG A 143 1.93 -14.15 19.53
N LEU A 144 2.07 -14.06 18.20
CA LEU A 144 1.62 -15.11 17.28
C LEU A 144 2.33 -16.44 17.62
N PRO A 145 1.60 -17.51 17.95
CA PRO A 145 2.20 -18.81 18.25
C PRO A 145 3.03 -19.35 17.08
N VAL A 146 4.07 -20.15 17.37
CA VAL A 146 5.06 -20.58 16.36
C VAL A 146 4.42 -21.45 15.28
N GLU A 147 3.43 -22.25 15.64
CA GLU A 147 2.61 -23.08 14.74
C GLU A 147 1.83 -22.26 13.70
N PHE A 148 1.57 -20.98 13.97
CA PHE A 148 0.90 -20.08 13.03
C PHE A 148 1.90 -19.16 12.30
N ARG A 149 3.22 -19.32 12.46
CA ARG A 149 4.24 -18.46 11.82
C ARG A 149 4.72 -19.05 10.49
N GLU A 150 4.06 -18.62 9.42
CA GLU A 150 4.45 -18.93 8.04
C GLU A 150 5.73 -18.18 7.65
N ARG A 151 6.49 -18.70 6.69
CA ARG A 151 7.70 -18.00 6.21
C ARG A 151 7.33 -16.61 5.70
N GLY A 152 7.96 -15.58 6.25
CA GLY A 152 7.78 -14.21 5.80
C GLY A 152 6.45 -13.57 6.21
N TYR A 153 5.71 -14.15 7.16
CA TYR A 153 4.40 -13.68 7.65
C TYR A 153 4.31 -12.18 7.97
N GLN A 154 5.40 -11.57 8.43
CA GLN A 154 5.46 -10.14 8.75
C GLN A 154 5.43 -9.24 7.49
N ARG A 155 5.56 -9.81 6.29
CA ARG A 155 5.69 -9.08 5.01
C ARG A 155 4.46 -9.18 4.12
N CYS A 156 3.47 -9.98 4.53
CA CYS A 156 2.23 -10.19 3.78
C CYS A 156 1.46 -8.88 3.60
N SER A 157 0.79 -8.71 2.46
CA SER A 157 0.05 -7.48 2.14
C SER A 157 -1.09 -7.23 3.12
N GLU A 158 -1.67 -8.27 3.70
CA GLU A 158 -2.72 -8.22 4.72
C GLU A 158 -2.21 -7.58 6.02
N VAL A 159 -1.04 -8.00 6.48
CA VAL A 159 -0.40 -7.44 7.70
C VAL A 159 -0.05 -5.97 7.49
N VAL A 160 0.44 -5.63 6.29
CA VAL A 160 0.72 -4.24 5.90
C VAL A 160 -0.59 -3.43 5.85
N ALA A 161 -1.68 -3.99 5.29
CA ALA A 161 -2.97 -3.30 5.21
C ALA A 161 -3.53 -2.95 6.61
N LEU A 162 -3.51 -3.91 7.55
CA LEU A 162 -3.90 -3.69 8.95
C LEU A 162 -3.06 -2.56 9.57
N SER A 163 -1.75 -2.61 9.36
CA SER A 163 -0.81 -1.63 9.89
C SER A 163 -1.05 -0.23 9.33
N VAL A 164 -1.24 -0.09 8.01
CA VAL A 164 -1.55 1.20 7.36
C VAL A 164 -2.86 1.77 7.89
N ALA A 165 -3.92 0.95 8.00
CA ALA A 165 -5.22 1.39 8.51
C ALA A 165 -5.12 1.95 9.94
N LEU A 166 -4.39 1.26 10.83
CA LEU A 166 -4.22 1.69 12.21
C LEU A 166 -3.34 2.94 12.33
N LEU A 167 -2.26 3.02 11.55
CA LEU A 167 -1.42 4.22 11.52
C LEU A 167 -2.21 5.44 11.01
N ALA A 168 -3.13 5.25 10.05
CA ALA A 168 -4.00 6.32 9.56
C ALA A 168 -5.04 6.76 10.62
N GLU A 169 -5.59 5.81 11.39
CA GLU A 169 -6.47 6.13 12.52
C GLU A 169 -5.73 6.89 13.62
N ASP A 170 -4.56 6.41 14.04
CA ASP A 170 -3.72 7.06 15.05
C ASP A 170 -3.35 8.48 14.66
N ALA A 171 -2.99 8.65 13.40
CA ALA A 171 -2.70 9.93 12.82
C ALA A 171 -3.92 10.87 12.96
N ARG A 172 -5.11 10.42 12.56
CA ARG A 172 -6.37 11.19 12.68
C ARG A 172 -6.67 11.57 14.13
N ARG A 173 -6.52 10.62 15.06
CA ARG A 173 -6.70 10.83 16.50
C ARG A 173 -5.74 11.85 17.07
N ALA A 174 -4.46 11.77 16.69
CA ALA A 174 -3.45 12.74 17.10
C ALA A 174 -3.80 14.15 16.63
N GLY A 175 -4.31 14.30 15.40
CA GLY A 175 -4.83 15.59 14.89
C GLY A 175 -6.00 16.16 15.71
N ALA A 176 -6.76 15.29 16.38
CA ALA A 176 -7.84 15.66 17.30
C ALA A 176 -7.37 15.76 18.78
N GLY A 177 -6.08 15.59 19.07
CA GLY A 177 -5.55 15.58 20.44
C GLY A 177 -5.96 14.35 21.26
N VAL A 178 -6.38 13.27 20.59
CA VAL A 178 -6.81 12.00 21.21
C VAL A 178 -5.64 11.01 21.18
N ALA A 179 -5.56 10.17 22.21
CA ALA A 179 -4.54 9.12 22.29
C ALA A 179 -4.68 8.09 21.15
N PRO A 180 -3.57 7.41 20.78
CA PRO A 180 -3.57 6.29 19.83
C PRO A 180 -4.67 5.26 20.09
N THR A 181 -5.12 4.58 19.03
CA THR A 181 -6.16 3.57 19.12
C THR A 181 -5.71 2.39 19.97
N THR A 182 -6.60 1.92 20.85
CA THR A 182 -6.41 0.66 21.57
C THR A 182 -6.85 -0.53 20.71
N LEU A 183 -6.46 -1.75 21.10
CA LEU A 183 -6.89 -2.97 20.40
C LEU A 183 -8.41 -3.16 20.40
N ASP A 184 -9.07 -2.82 21.51
CA ASP A 184 -10.53 -2.92 21.62
C ASP A 184 -11.23 -1.94 20.66
N GLU A 185 -10.72 -0.71 20.57
CA GLU A 185 -11.21 0.29 19.61
C GLU A 185 -10.90 -0.10 18.16
N ALA A 186 -9.74 -0.67 17.89
CA ALA A 186 -9.39 -1.18 16.57
C ALA A 186 -10.43 -2.21 16.11
N ARG A 187 -10.75 -3.21 16.94
CA ARG A 187 -11.77 -4.23 16.65
C ARG A 187 -13.17 -3.64 16.49
N LYS A 188 -13.58 -2.77 17.42
CA LYS A 188 -14.97 -2.31 17.53
C LYS A 188 -15.29 -1.11 16.64
N ARG A 189 -14.30 -0.40 16.11
CA ARG A 189 -14.49 0.85 15.35
C ARG A 189 -13.73 0.85 14.04
N VAL A 190 -12.43 0.56 14.05
CA VAL A 190 -11.61 0.66 12.83
C VAL A 190 -11.92 -0.48 11.86
N PHE A 191 -12.02 -1.71 12.38
CA PHE A 191 -12.25 -2.92 11.59
C PHE A 191 -13.66 -3.51 11.74
N ARG A 192 -14.60 -2.73 12.30
CA ARG A 192 -15.99 -3.18 12.40
C ARG A 192 -16.56 -3.35 10.99
N GLY A 193 -16.99 -4.57 10.67
CA GLY A 193 -17.57 -4.87 9.34
C GLY A 193 -16.56 -4.69 8.19
N ALA A 194 -15.26 -4.68 8.50
CA ALA A 194 -14.24 -4.55 7.48
C ALA A 194 -14.11 -5.86 6.69
N GLU A 195 -13.91 -5.72 5.39
CA GLU A 195 -13.64 -6.83 4.49
C GLU A 195 -12.26 -6.65 3.88
N LEU A 196 -11.56 -7.75 3.59
CA LEU A 196 -10.36 -7.67 2.78
C LEU A 196 -10.43 -8.62 1.60
N VAL A 197 -9.77 -8.23 0.53
CA VAL A 197 -9.51 -9.08 -0.62
C VAL A 197 -8.05 -8.96 -1.02
N THR A 198 -7.38 -10.10 -1.21
CA THR A 198 -5.99 -10.16 -1.65
C THR A 198 -5.94 -10.70 -3.07
N TYR A 199 -5.18 -10.04 -3.94
CA TYR A 199 -4.86 -10.50 -5.29
C TYR A 199 -3.37 -10.83 -5.41
N ARG A 200 -3.07 -11.83 -6.22
CA ARG A 200 -1.71 -12.14 -6.66
C ARG A 200 -1.30 -11.13 -7.73
N VAL A 201 -0.07 -10.64 -7.61
CA VAL A 201 0.57 -9.81 -8.64
C VAL A 201 1.73 -10.62 -9.23
N ARG A 202 1.70 -10.81 -10.53
CA ARG A 202 2.63 -11.66 -11.30
C ARG A 202 3.11 -10.94 -12.54
N GLU A 203 4.11 -11.52 -13.18
CA GLU A 203 4.67 -11.03 -14.44
C GLU A 203 3.58 -10.95 -15.53
N PRO A 204 3.70 -10.02 -16.50
CA PRO A 204 2.76 -9.95 -17.61
C PRO A 204 2.61 -11.31 -18.31
N ALA A 205 1.35 -11.68 -18.61
CA ALA A 205 0.95 -12.96 -19.19
C ALA A 205 1.06 -14.20 -18.28
N ASP A 206 1.41 -14.06 -16.99
CA ASP A 206 1.24 -15.14 -16.03
C ASP A 206 -0.25 -15.38 -15.76
N PRO A 207 -0.78 -16.62 -15.94
CA PRO A 207 -2.19 -16.92 -15.71
C PRO A 207 -2.64 -16.79 -14.24
N GLN A 208 -1.69 -16.66 -13.30
CA GLN A 208 -1.94 -16.42 -11.88
C GLN A 208 -1.92 -14.93 -11.52
N ASP A 209 -1.71 -14.02 -12.48
CA ASP A 209 -1.83 -12.59 -12.25
C ASP A 209 -3.30 -12.19 -12.02
N ALA A 210 -3.52 -11.21 -11.14
CA ALA A 210 -4.83 -10.70 -10.77
C ALA A 210 -5.83 -11.78 -10.28
N VAL A 211 -5.35 -12.96 -9.89
CA VAL A 211 -6.16 -14.02 -9.26
C VAL A 211 -6.24 -13.80 -7.76
N LEU A 212 -7.39 -14.13 -7.15
CA LEU A 212 -7.57 -14.09 -5.70
C LEU A 212 -6.54 -14.97 -4.99
N GLY A 213 -5.92 -14.42 -3.95
CA GLY A 213 -5.01 -15.12 -3.06
C GLY A 213 -5.66 -15.31 -1.70
N ALA A 214 -5.74 -16.55 -1.22
CA ALA A 214 -6.12 -16.81 0.16
C ALA A 214 -5.04 -16.27 1.11
N PRO A 215 -5.43 -15.62 2.23
CA PRO A 215 -4.47 -15.24 3.27
C PRO A 215 -3.74 -16.48 3.79
N CYS A 216 -2.44 -16.36 4.06
CA CYS A 216 -1.69 -17.45 4.68
C CYS A 216 -2.17 -17.69 6.13
N LEU A 217 -1.78 -18.81 6.73
CA LEU A 217 -2.21 -19.19 8.08
C LEU A 217 -1.92 -18.09 9.13
N SER A 218 -0.75 -17.43 9.04
CA SER A 218 -0.44 -16.29 9.91
C SER A 218 -1.39 -15.13 9.72
N CYS A 219 -1.73 -14.80 8.47
CA CYS A 219 -2.62 -13.69 8.16
C CYS A 219 -4.03 -13.99 8.66
N LEU A 220 -4.53 -15.22 8.50
CA LEU A 220 -5.81 -15.64 9.07
C LEU A 220 -5.84 -15.47 10.59
N ALA A 221 -4.79 -15.92 11.30
CA ALA A 221 -4.69 -15.75 12.74
C ALA A 221 -4.64 -14.27 13.16
N MET A 222 -3.93 -13.44 12.39
CA MET A 222 -3.87 -11.98 12.61
C MET A 222 -5.21 -11.31 12.37
N LEU A 223 -5.92 -11.67 11.30
CA LEU A 223 -7.25 -11.16 10.98
C LEU A 223 -8.26 -11.51 12.08
N ALA A 224 -8.29 -12.78 12.52
CA ALA A 224 -9.08 -13.20 13.68
C ALA A 224 -8.73 -12.38 14.93
N TYR A 225 -7.44 -12.17 15.20
CA TYR A 225 -6.99 -11.35 16.33
C TYR A 225 -7.47 -9.89 16.23
N PHE A 226 -7.61 -9.32 15.03
CA PHE A 226 -8.16 -7.97 14.83
C PHE A 226 -9.68 -7.92 14.68
N GLY A 227 -10.38 -9.05 14.88
CA GLY A 227 -11.84 -9.11 14.94
C GLY A 227 -12.53 -9.26 13.59
N PHE A 228 -11.80 -9.67 12.56
CA PHE A 228 -12.39 -10.06 11.28
C PHE A 228 -13.09 -11.41 11.41
N ASP A 229 -14.18 -11.57 10.66
CA ASP A 229 -14.81 -12.88 10.49
C ASP A 229 -14.01 -13.68 9.47
N VAL A 230 -13.27 -14.68 9.96
CA VAL A 230 -12.43 -15.56 9.14
C VAL A 230 -13.11 -16.91 9.00
N ALA A 231 -14.21 -16.94 8.24
CA ALA A 231 -14.81 -18.20 7.83
C ALA A 231 -13.97 -18.84 6.69
N PRO A 232 -13.82 -20.18 6.67
CA PRO A 232 -13.35 -20.84 5.45
C PRO A 232 -14.34 -20.51 4.30
N PRO A 233 -13.86 -20.40 3.05
CA PRO A 233 -14.73 -20.28 1.88
C PRO A 233 -15.82 -21.37 1.89
N GLU A 234 -17.03 -21.07 1.40
CA GLU A 234 -18.15 -22.03 1.40
C GLU A 234 -17.82 -23.33 0.62
N ASP A 235 -16.90 -23.25 -0.34
CA ASP A 235 -16.40 -24.33 -1.18
C ASP A 235 -15.08 -24.95 -0.67
N PHE A 236 -14.61 -24.59 0.52
CA PHE A 236 -13.35 -25.11 1.09
C PHE A 236 -13.36 -26.63 1.25
N TRP A 237 -14.55 -27.21 1.44
CA TRP A 237 -14.79 -28.65 1.46
C TRP A 237 -15.73 -29.09 0.34
N ALA A 238 -15.73 -28.43 -0.81
CA ALA A 238 -16.50 -28.93 -1.95
C ALA A 238 -16.05 -30.36 -2.23
N GLU A 239 -16.86 -31.32 -1.77
CA GLU A 239 -16.73 -32.72 -2.15
C GLU A 239 -16.86 -32.71 -3.67
N THR A 240 -15.76 -32.98 -4.37
CA THR A 240 -15.85 -33.40 -5.76
C THR A 240 -16.80 -34.59 -5.77
N ASP A 241 -18.00 -34.38 -6.28
CA ASP A 241 -18.93 -35.46 -6.55
C ASP A 241 -18.20 -36.45 -7.47
N PRO A 242 -17.89 -37.67 -7.00
CA PRO A 242 -17.18 -38.65 -7.82
C PRO A 242 -18.03 -39.14 -9.01
N ASP A 243 -19.32 -38.77 -9.07
CA ASP A 243 -20.28 -39.19 -10.09
C ASP A 243 -20.75 -38.06 -11.05
N ALA A 244 -20.11 -36.88 -11.05
CA ALA A 244 -20.43 -35.74 -11.95
C ALA A 244 -19.67 -35.72 -13.29
#